data_AF-A0A955TFZ9-F1
#
_entry.id   AF-A0A955TFZ9-F1
#
_cell.length_a   1.000
_cell.length_b   1.000
_cell.length_c   1.000
_cell.angle_alpha   90.00
_cell.angle_beta   90.00
_cell.angle_gamma   90.00
#
_symmetry.space_group_name_H-M   'P 1'
#
loop_
_entity.id
_entity.type
_entity.pdbx_description
1 polymer ?
#
loop_
_entity_poly.entity_id
_entity_poly.type
_entity_poly.pdbx_seq_one_letter_code
_entity_poly.pdbx_strand_id
1 'polypeptide(L)'
;EEQAGGLVKTTKQVMASFKKIKDAAKVGDLVNLRKLLEEGKEVTLSLGCDFVKTQERLNFDEAGYLEGKAFRQELLTTAQQMGVNLYEHDGYLFSYPVLLRILHKERAVAIDRMRENRLRPSVLVKRLKEVQNKPLRFKPQTFLEMVFTAYSIVVAGRGKHLIGKGTVIPLLELYQLLTLLPWQANEYTRQEFGR
;
A
#
# COMPACT_ATOMS: atom_id res chain seq x y z
N GLU A 1 10.93 12.99 1.65
CA GLU A 1 10.17 14.26 1.65
C GLU A 1 11.05 15.45 1.98
N GLU A 2 11.80 15.44 3.09
CA GLU A 2 12.68 16.56 3.46
C GLU A 2 13.69 16.94 2.38
N GLN A 3 14.34 15.96 1.73
CA GLN A 3 15.31 16.20 0.66
C GLN A 3 14.66 16.72 -0.63
N ALA A 4 13.48 16.19 -1.00
CA ALA A 4 12.70 16.71 -2.13
C ALA A 4 12.22 18.15 -1.87
N GLY A 5 11.84 18.46 -0.62
CA GLY A 5 11.56 19.83 -0.19
C GLY A 5 12.80 20.73 -0.22
N GLY A 6 13.97 20.18 0.12
CA GLY A 6 15.28 20.82 -0.04
C GLY A 6 15.57 21.20 -1.49
N LEU A 7 15.39 20.27 -2.43
CA LEU A 7 15.51 20.49 -3.88
C LEU A 7 14.58 21.61 -4.38
N VAL A 8 13.34 21.67 -3.88
CA VAL A 8 12.42 22.77 -4.22
C VAL A 8 12.92 24.11 -3.68
N LYS A 9 13.50 24.13 -2.47
CA LYS A 9 14.06 25.36 -1.88
C LYS A 9 15.30 25.83 -2.66
N THR A 10 16.21 24.93 -3.00
CA THR A 10 17.41 25.26 -3.80
C THR A 10 17.02 25.69 -5.21
N THR A 11 16.04 25.05 -5.85
CA THR A 11 15.49 25.50 -7.15
C THR A 11 14.90 26.91 -7.07
N LYS A 12 14.20 27.26 -5.98
CA LYS A 12 13.70 28.63 -5.77
C LYS A 12 14.83 29.65 -5.61
N GLN A 13 15.92 29.29 -4.93
CA GLN A 13 17.11 30.12 -4.80
C GLN A 13 17.82 30.31 -6.14
N VAL A 14 17.97 29.23 -6.93
CA VAL A 14 18.49 29.29 -8.31
C VAL A 14 17.62 30.23 -9.15
N MET A 15 16.30 30.11 -9.11
CA MET A 15 15.40 30.98 -9.86
C MET A 15 15.49 32.45 -9.44
N ALA A 16 15.67 32.72 -8.15
CA ALA A 16 15.90 34.07 -7.65
C ALA A 16 17.24 34.65 -8.13
N SER A 17 18.30 33.84 -8.18
CA SER A 17 19.61 34.25 -8.70
C SER A 17 19.56 34.57 -10.20
N PHE A 18 18.87 33.75 -11.01
CA PHE A 18 18.69 34.02 -12.43
C PHE A 18 17.84 35.28 -12.70
N LYS A 19 16.86 35.58 -11.85
CA LYS A 19 16.11 36.86 -11.94
C LYS A 19 17.02 38.07 -11.69
N LYS A 20 17.88 38.01 -10.67
CA LYS A 20 18.87 39.07 -10.38
C LYS A 20 19.87 39.25 -11.52
N ILE A 21 20.34 38.17 -12.14
CA ILE A 21 21.22 38.22 -13.33
C ILE A 21 20.49 38.90 -14.50
N LYS A 22 19.21 38.56 -14.74
CA LYS A 22 18.39 39.18 -15.78
C LYS A 22 18.17 40.68 -15.54
N ASP A 23 17.93 41.10 -14.31
CA ASP A 23 17.72 42.51 -13.97
C ASP A 23 19.04 43.31 -14.06
N ALA A 24 20.16 42.74 -13.62
CA ALA A 24 21.49 43.34 -13.80
C ALA A 24 21.88 43.48 -15.27
N ALA A 25 21.51 42.50 -16.12
CA ALA A 25 21.73 42.56 -17.56
C ALA A 25 20.92 43.68 -18.25
N LYS A 26 19.75 44.05 -17.73
CA LYS A 26 18.96 45.18 -18.23
C LYS A 26 19.57 46.54 -17.88
N VAL A 27 20.26 46.64 -16.75
CA VAL A 27 20.89 47.88 -16.26
C VAL A 27 22.25 48.11 -16.93
N GLY A 28 22.90 47.06 -17.44
CA GLY A 28 24.15 47.15 -18.22
C GLY A 28 25.44 47.17 -17.38
N ASP A 29 25.36 46.82 -16.09
CA ASP A 29 26.52 46.81 -15.19
C ASP A 29 27.32 45.49 -15.32
N LEU A 30 28.36 45.52 -16.15
CA LEU A 30 29.17 44.34 -16.50
C LEU A 30 29.98 43.77 -15.33
N VAL A 31 30.34 44.59 -14.33
CA VAL A 31 31.15 44.14 -13.17
C VAL A 31 30.27 43.35 -12.21
N ASN A 32 29.07 43.88 -11.93
CA ASN A 32 28.09 43.18 -11.11
C ASN A 32 27.52 41.94 -11.81
N LEU A 33 27.39 41.96 -13.15
CA LEU A 33 26.94 40.80 -13.93
C LEU A 33 27.88 39.61 -13.78
N ARG A 34 29.21 39.82 -13.85
CA ARG A 34 30.20 38.73 -13.66
C ARG A 34 30.15 38.14 -12.26
N LYS A 35 30.01 38.96 -11.22
CA LYS A 35 29.88 38.49 -9.83
C LYS A 35 28.60 37.64 -9.65
N LEU A 36 27.46 38.14 -10.12
CA LEU A 36 26.19 37.43 -10.05
C LEU A 36 26.18 36.13 -10.87
N LEU A 37 26.94 36.07 -11.98
CA LEU A 37 27.14 34.86 -12.78
C LEU A 37 27.93 33.78 -12.03
N GLU A 38 29.02 34.15 -11.36
CA GLU A 38 29.78 33.20 -10.53
C GLU A 38 28.96 32.72 -9.33
N GLU A 39 28.24 33.61 -8.65
CA GLU A 39 27.30 33.23 -7.58
C GLU A 39 26.19 32.30 -8.10
N GLY A 40 25.60 32.59 -9.27
CA GLY A 40 24.59 31.74 -9.89
C GLY A 40 25.13 30.36 -10.29
N LYS A 41 26.41 30.28 -10.70
CA LYS A 41 27.10 29.03 -11.01
C LYS A 41 27.29 28.18 -9.77
N GLU A 42 27.74 28.76 -8.65
CA GLU A 42 27.87 28.04 -7.38
C GLU A 42 26.52 27.49 -6.87
N VAL A 43 25.45 28.27 -6.97
CA VAL A 43 24.10 27.83 -6.55
C VAL A 43 23.54 26.75 -7.50
N THR A 44 23.94 26.76 -8.78
CA THR A 44 23.58 25.69 -9.73
C THR A 44 24.35 24.40 -9.46
N LEU A 45 25.63 24.51 -9.10
CA LEU A 45 26.47 23.37 -8.71
C LEU A 45 25.98 22.72 -7.42
N SER A 46 25.54 23.51 -6.42
CA SER A 46 24.97 22.97 -5.19
C SER A 46 23.67 22.20 -5.46
N LEU A 47 22.82 22.68 -6.37
CA LEU A 47 21.63 21.95 -6.83
C LEU A 47 22.01 20.64 -7.53
N GLY A 48 23.05 20.64 -8.37
CA GLY A 48 23.59 19.43 -8.99
C GLY A 48 24.06 18.40 -7.97
N CYS A 49 24.82 18.83 -6.96
CA CYS A 49 25.25 17.98 -5.85
C CYS A 49 24.07 17.43 -5.04
N ASP A 50 23.04 18.24 -4.78
CA ASP A 50 21.84 17.79 -4.07
C ASP A 50 21.04 16.78 -4.90
N PHE A 51 21.02 16.91 -6.23
CA PHE A 51 20.45 15.93 -7.15
C PHE A 51 21.18 14.59 -7.07
N VAL A 52 22.52 14.60 -7.15
CA VAL A 52 23.35 13.39 -7.07
C VAL A 52 23.17 12.70 -5.71
N LYS A 53 23.22 13.44 -4.60
CA LYS A 53 22.96 12.90 -3.26
C LYS A 53 21.56 12.29 -3.13
N THR A 54 20.56 12.91 -3.76
CA THR A 54 19.19 12.38 -3.75
C THR A 54 19.09 11.10 -4.58
N GLN A 55 19.78 11.04 -5.73
CA GLN A 55 19.83 9.86 -6.59
C GLN A 55 20.57 8.70 -5.93
N GLU A 56 21.70 8.95 -5.27
CA GLU A 56 22.43 7.93 -4.50
C GLU A 56 21.61 7.36 -3.35
N ARG A 57 20.81 8.20 -2.68
CA ARG A 57 19.88 7.73 -1.63
C ARG A 57 18.68 6.97 -2.18
N LEU A 58 18.31 7.20 -3.45
CA LEU A 58 17.29 6.43 -4.16
C LEU A 58 17.79 5.05 -4.60
N ASN A 59 19.11 4.82 -4.68
CA ASN A 59 19.72 3.49 -4.85
C ASN A 59 19.62 2.64 -3.57
N PHE A 60 18.47 2.70 -2.91
CA PHE A 60 18.16 1.82 -1.81
C PHE A 60 17.78 0.45 -2.36
N ASP A 61 18.27 -0.63 -1.74
CA ASP A 61 17.88 -1.99 -2.11
C ASP A 61 16.45 -2.27 -1.65
N GLU A 62 15.49 -1.85 -2.48
CA GLU A 62 14.06 -2.06 -2.26
C GLU A 62 13.71 -3.54 -2.12
N ALA A 63 14.39 -4.41 -2.87
CA ALA A 63 14.10 -5.84 -2.87
C ALA A 63 14.58 -6.50 -1.57
N GLY A 64 15.82 -6.24 -1.15
CA GLY A 64 16.36 -6.74 0.11
C GLY A 64 15.64 -6.19 1.34
N TYR A 65 15.19 -4.93 1.29
CA TYR A 65 14.41 -4.33 2.37
C TYR A 65 13.01 -4.93 2.51
N LEU A 66 12.34 -5.23 1.39
CA LEU A 66 11.04 -5.90 1.40
C LEU A 66 11.15 -7.36 1.83
N GLU A 67 12.19 -8.07 1.37
CA GLU A 67 12.46 -9.46 1.76
C GLU A 67 12.81 -9.59 3.24
N GLY A 68 13.42 -8.55 3.80
CA GLY A 68 13.75 -8.46 5.21
C GLY A 68 12.54 -8.33 6.16
N LYS A 69 12.80 -8.58 7.45
CA LYS A 69 11.83 -8.34 8.54
C LYS A 69 11.66 -6.86 8.89
N ALA A 70 12.59 -6.00 8.47
CA ALA A 70 12.61 -4.58 8.79
C ALA A 70 11.33 -3.87 8.32
N PHE A 71 10.95 -4.09 7.05
CA PHE A 71 9.73 -3.49 6.50
C PHE A 71 8.47 -3.90 7.27
N ARG A 72 8.36 -5.18 7.65
CA ARG A 72 7.21 -5.69 8.42
C ARG A 72 7.14 -5.05 9.80
N GLN A 73 8.27 -4.97 10.49
CA GLN A 73 8.35 -4.36 11.82
C GLN A 73 7.99 -2.88 11.77
N GLU A 74 8.53 -2.13 10.81
CA GLU A 74 8.18 -0.72 10.62
C GLU A 74 6.69 -0.54 10.32
N LEU A 75 6.10 -1.42 9.51
CA LEU A 75 4.69 -1.37 9.17
C LEU A 75 3.81 -1.68 10.38
N LEU A 76 4.18 -2.67 11.21
CA LEU A 76 3.52 -2.98 12.48
C LEU A 76 3.60 -1.81 13.47
N THR A 77 4.79 -1.22 13.67
CA THR A 77 4.97 -0.07 14.56
C THR A 77 4.17 1.13 14.07
N THR A 78 4.17 1.40 12.77
CA THR A 78 3.40 2.51 12.18
C THR A 78 1.89 2.25 12.30
N ALA A 79 1.45 1.01 12.11
CA ALA A 79 0.05 0.62 12.29
C ALA A 79 -0.42 0.84 13.73
N GLN A 80 0.38 0.43 14.72
CA GLN A 80 0.11 0.66 16.13
C GLN A 80 0.00 2.16 16.45
N GLN A 81 0.94 2.97 15.96
CA GLN A 81 0.92 4.43 16.16
C GLN A 81 -0.32 5.09 15.55
N MET A 82 -0.83 4.57 14.45
CA MET A 82 -2.00 5.13 13.74
C MET A 82 -3.34 4.52 14.18
N GLY A 83 -3.32 3.55 15.09
CA GLY A 83 -4.49 2.84 15.62
C GLY A 83 -5.13 1.89 14.62
N VAL A 84 -4.35 1.32 13.70
CA VAL A 84 -4.82 0.32 12.72
C VAL A 84 -4.54 -1.07 13.29
N ASN A 85 -5.59 -1.88 13.41
CA ASN A 85 -5.47 -3.27 13.85
C ASN A 85 -4.79 -4.09 12.76
N LEU A 86 -3.51 -4.36 12.93
CA LEU A 86 -2.68 -5.13 12.01
C LEU A 86 -2.03 -6.30 12.75
N TYR A 87 -2.25 -7.51 12.24
CA TYR A 87 -1.75 -8.75 12.83
C TYR A 87 -0.87 -9.50 11.83
N GLU A 88 0.19 -10.16 12.29
CA GLU A 88 1.00 -11.06 11.45
C GLU A 88 0.63 -12.51 11.76
N HIS A 89 0.29 -13.29 10.73
CA HIS A 89 0.01 -14.73 10.86
C HIS A 89 0.55 -15.47 9.62
N ASP A 90 1.36 -16.50 9.82
CA ASP A 90 1.95 -17.34 8.77
C ASP A 90 2.60 -16.57 7.59
N GLY A 91 3.24 -15.43 7.90
CA GLY A 91 3.92 -14.60 6.90
C GLY A 91 3.00 -13.67 6.08
N TYR A 92 1.71 -13.63 6.41
CA TYR A 92 0.75 -12.65 5.91
C TYR A 92 0.47 -11.58 6.96
N LEU A 93 0.15 -10.39 6.48
CA LEU A 93 -0.27 -9.27 7.31
C LEU A 93 -1.80 -9.13 7.18
N PHE A 94 -2.50 -9.05 8.30
CA PHE A 94 -3.96 -9.03 8.37
C PHE A 94 -4.42 -7.71 8.94
N SER A 95 -5.21 -6.97 8.18
CA SER A 95 -5.86 -5.75 8.65
C SER A 95 -7.33 -5.85 8.27
N TYR A 96 -8.13 -6.50 9.12
CA TYR A 96 -9.57 -6.69 8.86
C TYR A 96 -10.20 -5.37 8.38
N PRO A 97 -10.89 -5.35 7.23
CA PRO A 97 -11.39 -6.50 6.45
C PRO A 97 -10.46 -7.04 5.35
N VAL A 98 -9.21 -6.57 5.27
CA VAL A 98 -8.31 -6.75 4.13
C VAL A 98 -7.10 -7.62 4.46
N LEU A 99 -6.64 -8.39 3.48
CA LEU A 99 -5.40 -9.16 3.50
C LEU A 99 -4.26 -8.40 2.82
N LEU A 100 -3.09 -8.40 3.47
CA LEU A 100 -1.87 -7.83 2.93
C LEU A 100 -0.86 -8.94 2.63
N ARG A 101 -0.37 -8.93 1.39
CA ARG A 101 0.72 -9.81 0.94
C ARG A 101 1.85 -8.97 0.36
N ILE A 102 3.04 -9.13 0.92
CA ILE A 102 4.24 -8.47 0.40
C ILE A 102 4.76 -9.27 -0.79
N LEU A 103 4.87 -8.62 -1.95
CA LEU A 103 5.39 -9.19 -3.18
C LEU A 103 6.80 -8.66 -3.43
N HIS A 104 7.80 -9.34 -2.87
CA HIS A 104 9.21 -8.92 -2.95
C HIS A 104 9.70 -8.77 -4.39
N LYS A 105 9.33 -9.70 -5.29
CA LYS A 105 9.74 -9.70 -6.71
C LYS A 105 9.15 -8.54 -7.51
N GLU A 106 7.92 -8.13 -7.17
CA GLU A 106 7.18 -7.09 -7.88
C GLU A 106 7.34 -5.72 -7.23
N ARG A 107 8.06 -5.63 -6.10
CA ARG A 107 8.23 -4.41 -5.29
C ARG A 107 6.89 -3.74 -4.98
N ALA A 108 5.91 -4.55 -4.63
CA ALA A 108 4.55 -4.10 -4.38
C ALA A 108 3.97 -4.81 -3.15
N VAL A 109 2.99 -4.17 -2.52
CA VAL A 109 2.15 -4.80 -1.50
C VAL A 109 0.79 -5.06 -2.15
N ALA A 110 0.38 -6.32 -2.21
CA ALA A 110 -0.96 -6.70 -2.60
C ALA A 110 -1.91 -6.51 -1.41
N ILE A 111 -2.93 -5.70 -1.63
CA ILE A 111 -4.05 -5.42 -0.73
C ILE A 111 -5.24 -6.17 -1.34
N ASP A 112 -5.54 -7.37 -0.84
CA ASP A 112 -6.41 -8.36 -1.49
C ASP A 112 -6.03 -8.61 -2.96
N ARG A 113 -6.78 -8.00 -3.90
CA ARG A 113 -6.56 -8.07 -5.36
C ARG A 113 -5.88 -6.84 -5.94
N MET A 114 -5.85 -5.74 -5.19
CA MET A 114 -5.26 -4.49 -5.66
C MET A 114 -3.77 -4.48 -5.37
N ARG A 115 -2.97 -4.16 -6.37
CA ARG A 115 -1.53 -3.97 -6.19
C ARG A 115 -1.25 -2.54 -5.80
N GLU A 116 -0.48 -2.36 -4.72
CA GLU A 116 -0.06 -1.05 -4.25
C GLU A 116 1.46 -0.91 -4.34
N ASN A 117 1.90 0.00 -5.21
CA ASN A 117 3.32 0.31 -5.42
C ASN A 117 3.81 1.42 -4.47
N ARG A 118 2.92 2.02 -3.67
CA ARG A 118 3.25 3.05 -2.69
C ARG A 118 3.78 2.37 -1.42
N LEU A 119 5.05 1.98 -1.43
CA LEU A 119 5.66 1.17 -0.37
C LEU A 119 5.89 1.90 0.95
N ARG A 120 5.70 3.22 1.04
CA ARG A 120 5.94 3.96 2.29
C ARG A 120 4.99 3.47 3.40
N PRO A 121 5.50 2.99 4.54
CA PRO A 121 4.66 2.45 5.63
C PRO A 121 3.55 3.40 6.07
N SER A 122 3.85 4.69 6.25
CA SER A 122 2.85 5.69 6.66
C SER A 122 1.72 5.89 5.64
N VAL A 123 2.01 5.76 4.34
CA VAL A 123 1.01 5.91 3.28
C VAL A 123 0.15 4.65 3.19
N LEU A 124 0.77 3.47 3.31
CA LEU A 124 0.05 2.20 3.37
C LEU A 124 -0.90 2.13 4.56
N VAL A 125 -0.44 2.50 5.75
CA VAL A 125 -1.25 2.47 6.97
C VAL A 125 -2.40 3.48 6.90
N LYS A 126 -2.19 4.68 6.33
CA LYS A 126 -3.29 5.63 6.05
C LYS A 126 -4.35 5.02 5.14
N ARG A 127 -3.93 4.38 4.06
CA ARG A 127 -4.86 3.71 3.14
C ARG A 127 -5.60 2.56 3.81
N LEU A 128 -4.92 1.77 4.64
CA LEU A 128 -5.56 0.71 5.42
C LEU A 128 -6.63 1.27 6.36
N LYS A 129 -6.34 2.38 7.03
CA LYS A 129 -7.30 3.09 7.89
C LYS A 129 -8.53 3.58 7.11
N GLU A 130 -8.34 4.13 5.91
CA GLU A 130 -9.45 4.52 5.04
C GLU A 130 -10.31 3.33 4.62
N VAL A 131 -9.70 2.17 4.37
CA VAL A 131 -10.44 0.96 4.02
C VAL A 131 -11.18 0.38 5.24
N GLN A 132 -10.58 0.39 6.42
CA GLN A 132 -11.24 -0.02 7.67
C GLN A 132 -12.46 0.84 8.02
N ASN A 133 -12.38 2.15 7.77
CA ASN A 133 -13.48 3.07 8.05
C ASN A 133 -14.61 2.99 7.04
N LYS A 134 -14.43 2.33 5.88
CA LYS A 134 -15.52 2.17 4.92
C LYS A 134 -16.57 1.22 5.52
N PRO A 135 -17.86 1.62 5.54
CA PRO A 135 -18.91 0.76 6.05
C PRO A 135 -18.95 -0.52 5.22
N LEU A 136 -18.77 -1.64 5.90
CA LEU A 136 -18.89 -2.96 5.30
C LEU A 136 -20.30 -3.10 4.72
N ARG A 137 -20.40 -3.24 3.39
CA ARG A 137 -21.66 -3.55 2.70
C ARG A 137 -22.07 -5.03 2.90
N PHE A 138 -21.62 -5.64 3.99
CA PHE A 138 -21.89 -7.03 4.31
C PHE A 138 -23.16 -7.12 5.15
N LYS A 139 -24.13 -7.91 4.70
CA LYS A 139 -25.36 -8.21 5.43
C LYS A 139 -25.20 -9.59 6.10
N PRO A 140 -24.81 -9.65 7.39
CA PRO A 140 -24.47 -10.91 8.06
C PRO A 140 -25.65 -11.89 8.12
N GLN A 141 -26.87 -11.36 8.21
CA GLN A 141 -28.09 -12.14 8.29
C GLN A 141 -28.36 -12.92 7.00
N THR A 142 -28.27 -12.24 5.85
CA THR A 142 -28.42 -12.87 4.52
C THR A 142 -27.32 -13.90 4.25
N PHE A 143 -26.09 -13.65 4.73
CA PHE A 143 -24.99 -14.60 4.62
C PHE A 143 -25.26 -15.88 5.44
N LEU A 144 -25.67 -15.73 6.71
CA LEU A 144 -25.99 -16.87 7.58
C LEU A 144 -27.13 -17.73 7.00
N GLU A 145 -28.18 -17.08 6.48
CA GLU A 145 -29.29 -17.78 5.81
C GLU A 145 -28.80 -18.56 4.57
N MET A 146 -27.92 -17.97 3.77
CA MET A 146 -27.33 -18.64 2.60
C MET A 146 -26.49 -19.87 3.01
N VAL A 147 -25.62 -19.71 4.01
CA VAL A 147 -24.77 -20.81 4.51
C VAL A 147 -25.62 -21.94 5.11
N PHE A 148 -26.65 -21.59 5.89
CA PHE A 148 -27.58 -22.57 6.45
C PHE A 148 -28.35 -23.32 5.37
N THR A 149 -28.80 -22.62 4.32
CA THR A 149 -29.49 -23.22 3.18
C THR A 149 -28.56 -24.19 2.44
N ALA A 150 -27.32 -23.78 2.16
CA ALA A 150 -26.32 -24.65 1.55
C ALA A 150 -26.01 -25.90 2.39
N TYR A 151 -25.80 -25.72 3.70
CA TYR A 151 -25.64 -26.83 4.65
C TYR A 151 -26.83 -27.80 4.60
N SER A 152 -28.07 -27.27 4.63
CA SER A 152 -29.29 -28.09 4.60
C SER A 152 -29.40 -28.94 3.33
N ILE A 153 -28.97 -28.42 2.18
CA ILE A 153 -28.97 -29.13 0.89
C ILE A 153 -27.98 -30.30 0.93
N VAL A 154 -26.77 -30.08 1.43
CA VAL A 154 -25.75 -31.13 1.54
C VAL A 154 -26.18 -32.21 2.53
N VAL A 155 -26.76 -31.84 3.67
CA VAL A 155 -27.31 -32.80 4.65
C VAL A 155 -28.46 -33.61 4.04
N ALA A 156 -29.39 -32.95 3.34
CA ALA A 156 -30.53 -33.61 2.71
C ALA A 156 -30.10 -34.66 1.67
N GLY A 157 -29.01 -34.40 0.93
CA GLY A 157 -28.40 -35.34 0.00
C GLY A 157 -27.82 -36.60 0.65
N ARG A 158 -27.38 -36.51 1.91
CA ARG A 158 -26.88 -37.66 2.70
C ARG A 158 -27.99 -38.43 3.44
N GLY A 159 -29.16 -37.81 3.60
CA GLY A 159 -30.36 -38.42 4.17
C GLY A 159 -31.21 -37.42 4.93
N LYS A 160 -32.51 -37.34 4.59
CA LYS A 160 -33.47 -36.39 5.20
C LYS A 160 -33.57 -36.49 6.74
N HIS A 161 -33.21 -37.63 7.31
CA HIS A 161 -33.22 -37.91 8.76
C HIS A 161 -32.03 -37.30 9.54
N LEU A 162 -31.07 -36.70 8.83
CA LEU A 162 -29.86 -36.08 9.40
C LEU A 162 -29.98 -34.55 9.51
N ILE A 163 -31.05 -33.97 8.96
CA ILE A 163 -31.34 -32.53 9.04
C ILE A 163 -31.59 -32.19 10.52
N GLY A 164 -30.81 -31.24 11.06
CA GLY A 164 -30.90 -30.83 12.47
C GLY A 164 -30.10 -31.67 13.47
N LYS A 165 -29.42 -32.76 13.04
CA LYS A 165 -28.61 -33.60 13.94
C LYS A 165 -27.14 -33.17 14.08
N GLY A 166 -26.76 -32.01 13.54
CA GLY A 166 -25.39 -31.48 13.64
C GLY A 166 -24.34 -32.36 12.96
N THR A 167 -24.68 -32.95 11.80
CA THR A 167 -23.77 -33.80 11.04
C THR A 167 -22.53 -33.01 10.61
N VAL A 168 -21.34 -33.53 10.90
CA VAL A 168 -20.08 -32.89 10.49
C VAL A 168 -19.94 -32.99 8.98
N ILE A 169 -19.90 -31.83 8.31
CA ILE A 169 -19.71 -31.72 6.86
C ILE A 169 -18.37 -31.02 6.60
N PRO A 170 -17.54 -31.55 5.69
CA PRO A 170 -16.33 -30.86 5.27
C PRO A 170 -16.65 -29.49 4.68
N LEU A 171 -15.98 -28.45 5.18
CA LEU A 171 -16.18 -27.07 4.71
C LEU A 171 -15.95 -26.92 3.19
N LEU A 172 -15.11 -27.78 2.62
CA LEU A 172 -14.85 -27.85 1.18
C LEU A 172 -16.11 -28.21 0.35
N GLU A 173 -16.97 -29.10 0.85
CA GLU A 173 -18.21 -29.47 0.15
C GLU A 173 -19.21 -28.31 0.14
N LEU A 174 -19.23 -27.55 1.24
CA LEU A 174 -20.05 -26.34 1.37
C LEU A 174 -19.56 -25.22 0.44
N TYR A 175 -18.24 -25.06 0.33
CA TYR A 175 -17.61 -24.13 -0.62
C TYR A 175 -18.00 -24.47 -2.06
N GLN A 176 -17.85 -25.73 -2.46
CA GLN A 176 -18.17 -26.16 -3.82
C GLN A 176 -19.62 -25.86 -4.21
N LEU A 177 -20.57 -26.06 -3.28
CA LEU A 177 -21.98 -25.77 -3.50
C LEU A 177 -22.26 -24.26 -3.61
N LEU A 178 -21.60 -23.45 -2.79
CA LEU A 178 -21.75 -21.98 -2.81
C LEU A 178 -21.06 -21.33 -4.01
N THR A 179 -20.07 -21.99 -4.61
CA THR A 179 -19.31 -21.50 -5.78
C THR A 179 -19.65 -22.22 -7.09
N LEU A 180 -20.81 -22.89 -7.19
CA LEU A 180 -21.22 -23.60 -8.42
C LEU A 180 -21.33 -22.67 -9.63
N LEU A 181 -21.62 -21.39 -9.41
CA LEU A 181 -21.63 -20.37 -10.45
C LEU A 181 -20.22 -19.77 -10.60
N PRO A 182 -19.64 -19.75 -11.82
CA PRO A 182 -18.25 -19.33 -12.03
C PRO A 182 -17.96 -17.87 -11.65
N TRP A 183 -19.00 -17.01 -11.62
CA TRP A 183 -18.88 -15.63 -11.15
C TRP A 183 -18.77 -15.50 -9.63
N GLN A 184 -19.40 -16.38 -8.85
CA GLN A 184 -19.32 -16.36 -7.38
C GLN A 184 -18.01 -16.96 -6.85
N ALA A 185 -17.41 -17.91 -7.57
CA ALA A 185 -16.07 -18.42 -7.29
C ALA A 185 -14.99 -17.31 -7.36
N ASN A 186 -15.24 -16.26 -8.16
CA ASN A 186 -14.40 -15.09 -8.23
C ASN A 186 -14.68 -14.09 -7.10
N GLU A 187 -15.78 -14.15 -6.35
CA GLU A 187 -16.01 -13.23 -5.23
C GLU A 187 -15.50 -13.79 -3.89
N TYR A 188 -15.47 -15.12 -3.77
CA TYR A 188 -14.98 -15.81 -2.56
C TYR A 188 -13.93 -16.86 -2.93
N THR A 189 -12.66 -16.54 -2.66
CA THR A 189 -11.58 -17.51 -2.84
C THR A 189 -11.60 -18.57 -1.74
N ARG A 190 -11.06 -19.77 -2.01
CA ARG A 190 -10.95 -20.87 -1.02
C ARG A 190 -10.27 -20.44 0.29
N GLN A 191 -9.30 -19.52 0.19
CA GLN A 191 -8.54 -18.99 1.33
C GLN A 191 -9.34 -18.00 2.19
N GLU A 192 -10.35 -17.35 1.61
CA GLU A 192 -11.27 -16.47 2.33
C GLU A 192 -12.42 -17.25 2.97
N PHE A 193 -12.89 -18.34 2.33
CA PHE A 193 -13.99 -19.15 2.84
C PHE A 193 -13.62 -20.07 4.02
N GLY A 194 -12.37 -20.52 4.08
CA GLY A 194 -11.88 -21.36 5.18
C GLY A 194 -11.58 -20.62 6.48
N ARG A 195 -11.88 -19.33 6.56
CA ARG A 195 -11.63 -18.45 7.71
C ARG A 195 -12.84 -18.35 8.63
#